data_AF-A0A846NHX9-F1
#
_entry.id   AF-A0A846NHX9-F1
#
_cell.length_a   1.000
_cell.length_b   1.000
_cell.length_c   1.000
_cell.angle_alpha   90.00
_cell.angle_beta   90.00
_cell.angle_gamma   90.00
#
_symmetry.space_group_name_H-M   'P 1'
#
loop_
_entity.id
_entity.type
_entity.pdbx_description
1 polymer ?
#
loop_
_entity_poly.entity_id
_entity_poly.type
_entity_poly.pdbx_seq_one_letter_code
_entity_poly.pdbx_strand_id
1 'polypeptide(L)'
;MNKVINNNSCRIFIKDDDDKAWQLFSISQSKSDGSIYLSSLEFANFEWLTFKFDGKDIKPFKISQQTNGHLSIHGSGQTRITSDIRKEKLIINGHHLLKKIEKDISLRHLFTIFPKKPTRLSKSVMGSRKSDVLMSSIKKLKPFVMIAYALPRANLRVEFMSSFCIDDLEPEDIPGILGFVQFPLIYHEIFSVIYRTKYMNQWPKKHMIQYTNGILVPIFKGEPGKKIKVEFRIPKFSLDSGKLTIEINCQ
;
A
#
# COMPACT_ATOMS: atom_id res chain seq x y z
N MET A 1 4.43 -24.28 -14.69
CA MET A 1 4.92 -23.60 -13.46
C MET A 1 5.36 -22.19 -13.84
N ASN A 2 4.79 -21.15 -13.20
CA ASN A 2 5.22 -19.78 -13.47
C ASN A 2 6.61 -19.55 -12.84
N LYS A 3 7.57 -19.10 -13.65
CA LYS A 3 8.95 -18.87 -13.21
C LYS A 3 8.95 -17.69 -12.23
N VAL A 4 9.24 -17.95 -10.95
CA VAL A 4 9.25 -16.92 -9.90
C VAL A 4 10.28 -15.85 -10.27
N ILE A 5 9.79 -14.66 -10.62
CA ILE A 5 10.66 -13.55 -10.99
C ILE A 5 11.16 -12.88 -9.70
N ASN A 6 12.47 -12.98 -9.45
CA ASN A 6 13.13 -12.37 -8.30
C ASN A 6 13.60 -10.96 -8.67
N ASN A 7 12.72 -9.97 -8.48
CA ASN A 7 13.04 -8.58 -8.76
C ASN A 7 13.60 -7.88 -7.53
N ASN A 8 14.81 -7.31 -7.64
CA ASN A 8 15.33 -6.39 -6.63
C ASN A 8 14.61 -5.03 -6.68
N SER A 9 13.98 -4.70 -7.81
CA SER A 9 13.20 -3.47 -7.99
C SER A 9 12.09 -3.62 -9.01
N CYS A 10 10.96 -2.99 -8.75
CA CYS A 10 9.77 -2.91 -9.59
C CYS A 10 9.42 -1.43 -9.79
N ARG A 11 9.10 -1.02 -11.02
CA ARG A 11 8.53 0.30 -11.30
C ARG A 11 7.03 0.15 -11.51
N ILE A 12 6.24 0.96 -10.82
CA ILE A 12 4.79 0.90 -10.87
C ILE A 12 4.32 2.02 -11.80
N PHE A 13 3.74 1.61 -12.92
CA PHE A 13 3.12 2.49 -13.90
C PHE A 13 1.60 2.42 -13.77
N ILE A 14 0.94 3.53 -14.09
CA ILE A 14 -0.50 3.58 -14.29
C ILE A 14 -0.79 4.12 -15.69
N LYS A 15 -1.81 3.59 -16.34
CA LYS A 15 -2.26 3.96 -17.68
C LYS A 15 -3.78 4.17 -17.69
N ASP A 16 -4.23 5.19 -18.41
CA ASP A 16 -5.66 5.48 -18.62
C ASP A 16 -6.10 5.24 -20.07
N ASP A 17 -7.29 5.73 -20.40
CA ASP A 17 -7.91 5.67 -21.71
C ASP A 17 -7.21 6.52 -22.78
N ASP A 18 -6.39 7.51 -22.40
CA ASP A 18 -5.56 8.30 -23.33
C ASP A 18 -4.25 7.54 -23.75
N ASP A 19 -4.22 6.22 -23.49
CA ASP A 19 -3.18 5.22 -23.79
C ASP A 19 -1.77 5.50 -23.22
N LYS A 20 -1.62 6.55 -22.41
CA LYS A 20 -0.36 7.01 -21.82
C LYS A 20 -0.05 6.30 -20.50
N ALA A 21 1.20 5.87 -20.33
CA ALA A 21 1.68 5.25 -19.10
C ALA A 21 2.56 6.22 -18.28
N TRP A 22 2.16 6.51 -17.04
CA TRP A 22 2.90 7.34 -16.09
C TRP A 22 3.48 6.49 -14.96
N GLN A 23 4.74 6.71 -14.61
CA GLN A 23 5.36 6.06 -13.45
C GLN A 23 4.91 6.79 -12.17
N LEU A 24 4.25 6.09 -11.25
CA LEU A 24 3.86 6.65 -9.94
C LEU A 24 5.05 6.66 -8.98
N PHE A 25 5.71 5.51 -8.86
CA PHE A 25 6.84 5.27 -7.98
C PHE A 25 7.55 3.96 -8.39
N SER A 26 8.67 3.67 -7.73
CA SER A 26 9.35 2.38 -7.80
C SER A 26 9.58 1.86 -6.40
N ILE A 27 9.38 0.55 -6.22
CA ILE A 27 9.68 -0.15 -4.98
C ILE A 27 10.93 -1.01 -5.22
N SER A 28 11.90 -0.99 -4.31
CA SER A 28 13.05 -1.90 -4.33
C SER A 28 13.24 -2.59 -3.00
N GLN A 29 13.88 -3.76 -3.03
CA GLN A 29 14.21 -4.55 -1.84
C GLN A 29 15.72 -4.81 -1.77
N SER A 30 16.30 -4.49 -0.63
CA SER A 30 17.68 -4.82 -0.30
C SER A 30 17.85 -6.33 -0.14
N LYS A 31 18.97 -6.85 -0.65
CA LYS A 31 19.35 -8.27 -0.52
C LYS A 31 19.94 -8.63 0.84
N SER A 32 20.55 -7.68 1.55
CA SER A 32 21.31 -7.97 2.78
C SER A 32 20.41 -8.09 4.01
N ASP A 33 19.38 -7.25 4.10
CA ASP A 33 18.51 -7.11 5.27
C ASP A 33 17.01 -7.23 4.95
N GLY A 34 16.65 -7.32 3.66
CA GLY A 34 15.25 -7.36 3.22
C GLY A 34 14.51 -6.02 3.29
N SER A 35 15.17 -4.91 3.65
CA SER A 35 14.54 -3.58 3.72
C SER A 35 13.89 -3.19 2.40
N ILE A 36 12.75 -2.50 2.48
CA ILE A 36 11.94 -2.09 1.32
C ILE A 36 12.04 -0.57 1.18
N TYR A 37 12.24 -0.09 -0.04
CA TYR A 37 12.50 1.32 -0.34
C TYR A 37 11.45 1.83 -1.31
N LEU A 38 10.87 3.00 -1.04
CA LEU A 38 10.01 3.70 -2.00
C LEU A 38 10.79 4.85 -2.63
N SER A 39 10.73 4.93 -3.96
CA SER A 39 11.33 6.01 -4.75
C SER A 39 10.30 6.62 -5.70
N SER A 40 10.33 7.94 -5.86
CA SER A 40 9.55 8.65 -6.89
C SER A 40 10.39 9.80 -7.43
N LEU A 41 10.12 10.24 -8.67
CA LEU A 41 10.79 11.40 -9.25
C LEU A 41 10.41 12.71 -8.54
N GLU A 42 9.31 12.72 -7.80
CA GLU A 42 8.79 13.90 -7.10
C GLU A 42 8.80 13.71 -5.58
N PHE A 43 9.64 12.80 -5.07
CA PHE A 43 9.65 12.35 -3.68
C PHE A 43 9.72 13.50 -2.65
N ALA A 44 10.65 14.44 -2.86
CA ALA A 44 10.81 15.62 -2.00
C ALA A 44 9.56 16.53 -1.94
N ASN A 45 8.65 16.42 -2.92
CA ASN A 45 7.41 17.18 -2.98
C ASN A 45 6.22 16.44 -2.36
N PHE A 46 6.43 15.30 -1.67
CA PHE A 46 5.36 14.57 -1.00
C PHE A 46 4.90 15.31 0.27
N GLU A 47 3.60 15.23 0.56
CA GLU A 47 3.03 15.58 1.86
C GLU A 47 2.99 14.33 2.74
N TRP A 48 3.66 14.39 3.87
CA TRP A 48 3.76 13.28 4.80
C TRP A 48 2.63 13.37 5.79
N LEU A 49 1.70 12.43 5.69
CA LEU A 49 0.68 12.23 6.71
C LEU A 49 1.31 11.58 7.93
N THR A 50 0.94 12.11 9.07
CA THR A 50 1.19 11.55 10.39
C THR A 50 -0.02 11.86 11.26
N PHE A 51 -0.02 11.40 12.51
CA PHE A 51 -1.10 11.62 13.44
C PHE A 51 -0.58 11.90 14.84
N LYS A 52 -1.40 12.59 15.63
CA LYS A 52 -1.22 12.72 17.07
C LYS A 52 -2.44 12.12 17.76
N PHE A 53 -2.20 11.30 18.79
CA PHE A 53 -3.24 10.91 19.73
C PHE A 53 -3.34 11.98 20.82
N ASP A 54 -4.55 12.46 21.12
CA ASP A 54 -4.80 13.49 22.14
C ASP A 54 -5.50 12.99 23.40
N GLY A 55 -5.62 11.66 23.54
CA GLY A 55 -6.31 11.00 24.65
C GLY A 55 -7.74 10.59 24.32
N LYS A 56 -8.36 11.17 23.27
CA LYS A 56 -9.70 10.80 22.80
C LYS A 56 -9.71 10.40 21.34
N ASP A 57 -9.06 11.19 20.48
CA ASP A 57 -9.07 11.03 19.03
C ASP A 57 -7.67 10.89 18.43
N ILE A 58 -7.62 10.36 17.22
CA ILE A 58 -6.44 10.35 16.36
C ILE A 58 -6.55 11.49 15.35
N LYS A 59 -5.78 12.56 15.56
CA LYS A 59 -5.83 13.75 14.69
C LYS A 59 -4.75 13.70 13.60
N PRO A 60 -5.11 13.60 12.31
CA PRO A 60 -4.14 13.67 11.21
C PRO A 60 -3.52 15.07 11.12
N PHE A 61 -2.22 15.13 10.82
CA PHE A 61 -1.57 16.35 10.37
C PHE A 61 -0.54 16.07 9.27
N LYS A 62 -0.18 17.12 8.53
CA LYS A 62 0.76 17.04 7.41
C LYS A 62 2.12 17.59 7.82
N ILE A 63 3.18 16.89 7.44
CA ILE A 63 4.56 17.38 7.48
C ILE A 63 5.04 17.53 6.02
N SER A 64 5.74 18.62 5.72
CA SER A 64 6.49 18.74 4.46
C SER A 64 7.90 18.23 4.67
N GLN A 65 8.44 17.47 3.70
CA GLN A 65 9.83 17.03 3.76
C GLN A 65 10.77 18.24 3.67
N GLN A 66 11.78 18.29 4.53
CA GLN A 66 12.76 19.38 4.55
C GLN A 66 13.99 19.11 3.65
N THR A 67 14.09 17.92 3.06
CA THR A 67 15.27 17.47 2.29
C THR A 67 14.90 16.76 1.00
N ASN A 68 15.75 16.89 -0.02
CA ASN A 68 15.71 16.05 -1.22
C ASN A 68 16.27 14.65 -0.89
N GLY A 69 15.61 13.57 -1.33
CA GLY A 69 16.13 12.22 -1.11
C GLY A 69 15.19 11.09 -1.50
N HIS A 70 15.52 9.88 -1.03
CA HIS A 70 14.70 8.67 -1.08
C HIS A 70 14.27 8.28 0.33
N LEU A 71 13.17 7.53 0.50
CA LEU A 71 12.87 6.87 1.77
C LEU A 71 13.28 5.40 1.74
N SER A 72 14.14 5.06 2.69
CA SER A 72 14.31 3.69 3.16
C SER A 72 13.26 3.38 4.23
N ILE A 73 12.47 2.32 4.04
CA ILE A 73 11.62 1.77 5.08
C ILE A 73 12.41 0.63 5.73
N HIS A 74 13.24 0.97 6.72
CA HIS A 74 13.94 -0.03 7.50
C HIS A 74 12.92 -0.82 8.33
N GLY A 75 12.77 -2.10 7.99
CA GLY A 75 12.07 -3.09 8.81
C GLY A 75 13.06 -3.76 9.75
N SER A 76 13.68 -3.01 10.67
CA SER A 76 14.62 -3.57 11.65
C SER A 76 13.86 -4.42 12.69
N GLY A 77 13.64 -5.69 12.35
CA GLY A 77 13.12 -6.70 13.26
C GLY A 77 12.97 -8.11 12.69
N GLN A 78 13.32 -9.12 13.48
CA GLN A 78 13.11 -10.56 13.27
C GLN A 78 12.00 -11.14 14.21
N THR A 79 10.97 -11.90 13.75
CA THR A 79 9.89 -12.59 14.55
C THR A 79 9.52 -13.98 13.95
N ARG A 80 9.19 -15.03 14.73
CA ARG A 80 9.75 -16.42 14.55
C ARG A 80 8.78 -17.48 14.02
N ILE A 81 9.25 -18.58 13.36
CA ILE A 81 8.43 -19.55 12.55
C ILE A 81 8.89 -21.05 12.55
N THR A 82 8.09 -22.15 12.67
CA THR A 82 7.49 -22.77 13.92
C THR A 82 6.01 -23.29 13.91
N SER A 83 5.54 -24.19 13.02
CA SER A 83 4.12 -24.64 13.00
C SER A 83 3.80 -25.87 13.85
N ASP A 84 2.65 -25.83 14.54
CA ASP A 84 1.90 -27.01 14.93
C ASP A 84 0.39 -26.81 14.75
N ILE A 85 -0.33 -27.88 14.42
CA ILE A 85 -1.60 -27.87 13.65
C ILE A 85 -2.85 -27.63 14.54
N ARG A 86 -2.70 -27.27 15.82
CA ARG A 86 -3.77 -27.50 16.82
C ARG A 86 -4.24 -26.31 17.67
N LYS A 87 -3.58 -25.14 17.64
CA LYS A 87 -4.05 -23.93 18.37
C LYS A 87 -3.64 -22.65 17.64
N GLU A 88 -4.50 -22.18 16.74
CA GLU A 88 -4.30 -20.88 16.08
C GLU A 88 -4.64 -19.72 17.05
N LYS A 89 -3.73 -18.76 17.20
CA LYS A 89 -4.01 -17.49 17.87
C LYS A 89 -3.18 -16.38 17.24
N LEU A 90 -3.85 -15.48 16.53
CA LEU A 90 -3.23 -14.31 15.94
C LEU A 90 -2.99 -13.21 17.01
N ILE A 91 -1.79 -12.63 17.01
CA ILE A 91 -1.45 -11.44 17.79
C ILE A 91 -0.77 -10.42 16.86
N ILE A 92 -1.24 -9.18 16.87
CA ILE A 92 -0.75 -8.09 16.01
C ILE A 92 0.17 -7.20 16.83
N ASN A 93 1.50 -7.27 16.59
CA ASN A 93 2.48 -6.36 17.18
C ASN A 93 3.35 -5.75 16.08
N GLY A 94 3.56 -4.43 16.14
CA GLY A 94 4.00 -3.60 15.00
C GLY A 94 5.46 -3.71 14.55
N HIS A 95 6.17 -4.80 14.88
CA HIS A 95 7.55 -5.01 14.46
C HIS A 95 7.80 -6.46 14.06
N HIS A 96 8.80 -6.62 13.18
CA HIS A 96 9.56 -7.84 12.87
C HIS A 96 9.02 -8.81 11.78
N LEU A 97 9.90 -9.30 10.88
CA LEU A 97 9.54 -10.00 9.62
C LEU A 97 9.95 -11.48 9.43
N LEU A 98 10.99 -12.01 10.09
CA LEU A 98 11.22 -13.48 10.21
C LEU A 98 12.29 -13.85 11.26
N LYS A 99 12.11 -14.94 12.01
CA LYS A 99 13.09 -15.81 12.71
C LYS A 99 12.56 -17.26 12.47
N LYS A 100 13.26 -18.36 12.82
CA LYS A 100 12.90 -19.74 12.36
C LYS A 100 12.38 -20.77 13.41
N ILE A 101 11.73 -20.32 14.50
CA ILE A 101 11.47 -21.15 15.72
C ILE A 101 10.05 -20.96 16.43
N GLU A 102 9.09 -20.05 16.08
CA GLU A 102 7.79 -19.81 16.86
C GLU A 102 6.39 -20.00 16.13
N LYS A 103 6.11 -19.54 14.89
CA LYS A 103 4.82 -19.70 14.10
C LYS A 103 4.13 -18.39 13.75
N ASP A 104 4.94 -17.38 13.44
CA ASP A 104 4.52 -16.03 13.18
C ASP A 104 4.83 -15.61 11.74
N ILE A 105 3.85 -15.73 10.84
CA ILE A 105 3.87 -14.99 9.57
C ILE A 105 3.44 -13.55 9.89
N SER A 106 4.31 -12.56 9.65
CA SER A 106 3.95 -11.15 9.85
C SER A 106 3.64 -10.44 8.54
N LEU A 107 2.51 -9.74 8.57
CA LEU A 107 2.03 -8.82 7.55
C LEU A 107 2.32 -7.39 8.01
N ARG A 108 2.75 -6.52 7.10
CA ARG A 108 2.97 -5.10 7.41
C ARG A 108 2.25 -4.19 6.42
N HIS A 109 1.51 -3.20 6.93
CA HIS A 109 1.17 -2.00 6.14
C HIS A 109 2.48 -1.30 5.73
N LEU A 110 2.74 -1.29 4.43
CA LEU A 110 3.96 -0.70 3.88
C LEU A 110 3.78 0.81 3.72
N PHE A 111 2.70 1.24 3.07
CA PHE A 111 2.28 2.63 2.97
C PHE A 111 0.81 2.74 2.54
N THR A 112 0.20 3.89 2.77
CA THR A 112 -0.95 4.33 1.96
C THR A 112 -0.57 5.61 1.26
N ILE A 113 -0.89 5.69 -0.03
CA ILE A 113 -0.64 6.88 -0.84
C ILE A 113 -1.95 7.33 -1.51
N PHE A 114 -2.28 8.62 -1.35
CA PHE A 114 -3.19 9.33 -2.23
C PHE A 114 -2.32 10.11 -3.24
N PRO A 115 -2.03 9.54 -4.41
CA PRO A 115 -1.21 10.21 -5.40
C PRO A 115 -1.88 11.49 -5.91
N LYS A 116 -1.07 12.49 -6.29
CA LYS A 116 -1.55 13.60 -7.13
C LYS A 116 -1.76 13.12 -8.56
N LYS A 117 -2.41 13.97 -9.38
CA LYS A 117 -2.58 13.71 -10.81
C LYS A 117 -1.21 13.46 -11.47
N PRO A 118 -1.02 12.38 -12.23
CA PRO A 118 0.17 12.21 -13.06
C PRO A 118 0.27 13.33 -14.09
N THR A 119 1.41 14.03 -14.13
CA THR A 119 1.65 15.15 -15.07
C THR A 119 2.91 15.00 -15.90
N ARG A 120 3.76 14.00 -15.60
CA ARG A 120 5.04 13.76 -16.30
C ARG A 120 5.10 12.31 -16.76
N LEU A 121 5.23 12.10 -18.06
CA LEU A 121 5.60 10.78 -18.61
C LEU A 121 6.97 10.38 -18.05
N SER A 122 7.19 9.09 -17.81
CA SER A 122 8.50 8.65 -17.34
C SER A 122 9.54 8.85 -18.45
N LYS A 123 10.75 9.30 -18.07
CA LYS A 123 11.89 9.41 -19.00
C LYS A 123 12.31 8.06 -19.60
N SER A 124 11.88 6.96 -19.01
CA SER A 124 12.16 5.61 -19.47
C SER A 124 10.84 4.89 -19.77
N VAL A 125 10.73 4.35 -20.98
CA VAL A 125 9.51 3.74 -21.53
C VAL A 125 9.04 2.59 -20.63
N MET A 126 7.74 2.55 -20.36
CA MET A 126 7.07 1.47 -19.64
C MET A 126 7.28 0.13 -20.38
N GLY A 127 7.64 -0.93 -19.66
CA GLY A 127 7.96 -2.24 -20.25
C GLY A 127 9.43 -2.41 -20.65
N SER A 128 10.26 -1.37 -20.50
CA SER A 128 11.72 -1.49 -20.70
C SER A 128 12.43 -2.37 -19.66
N ARG A 129 11.74 -2.78 -18.59
CA ARG A 129 12.21 -3.83 -17.67
C ARG A 129 11.14 -4.91 -17.51
N LYS A 130 11.56 -6.17 -17.44
CA LYS A 130 10.69 -7.32 -17.08
C LYS A 130 10.07 -7.23 -15.68
N SER A 131 10.54 -6.29 -14.87
CA SER A 131 10.03 -6.00 -13.52
C SER A 131 9.12 -4.77 -13.46
N ASP A 132 8.80 -4.15 -14.60
CA ASP A 132 7.79 -3.10 -14.65
C ASP A 132 6.40 -3.72 -14.46
N VAL A 133 5.58 -3.10 -13.61
CA VAL A 133 4.18 -3.47 -13.42
C VAL A 133 3.31 -2.32 -13.91
N LEU A 134 2.33 -2.64 -14.74
CA LEU A 134 1.36 -1.70 -15.31
C LEU A 134 -0.01 -1.93 -14.69
N MET A 135 -0.60 -0.87 -14.14
CA MET A 135 -2.00 -0.81 -13.75
C MET A 135 -2.77 -0.07 -14.84
N SER A 136 -3.63 -0.76 -15.58
CA SER A 136 -4.37 -0.19 -16.71
C SER A 136 -5.81 0.12 -16.34
N SER A 137 -6.31 1.27 -16.78
CA SER A 137 -7.70 1.67 -16.69
C SER A 137 -8.33 1.86 -18.06
N ILE A 138 -9.52 1.28 -18.26
CA ILE A 138 -10.39 1.46 -19.45
C ILE A 138 -11.26 2.73 -19.36
N LYS A 139 -11.16 3.49 -18.27
CA LYS A 139 -11.83 4.78 -18.03
C LYS A 139 -10.78 5.81 -17.60
N LYS A 140 -11.03 7.09 -17.92
CA LYS A 140 -10.20 8.22 -17.48
C LYS A 140 -9.88 8.18 -15.99
N LEU A 141 -8.61 8.33 -15.64
CA LEU A 141 -8.16 8.27 -14.25
C LEU A 141 -8.77 9.41 -13.41
N LYS A 142 -9.65 9.04 -12.48
CA LYS A 142 -10.14 9.88 -11.39
C LYS A 142 -9.26 9.69 -10.13
N PRO A 143 -9.31 10.59 -9.13
CA PRO A 143 -8.44 10.53 -7.94
C PRO A 143 -8.69 9.27 -7.11
N PHE A 144 -7.65 8.46 -6.88
CA PHE A 144 -7.72 7.19 -6.15
C PHE A 144 -6.72 7.14 -5.00
N VAL A 145 -6.86 6.16 -4.11
CA VAL A 145 -5.93 5.87 -3.02
C VAL A 145 -5.43 4.43 -3.17
N MET A 146 -4.16 4.20 -2.84
CA MET A 146 -3.58 2.85 -2.78
C MET A 146 -3.08 2.56 -1.36
N ILE A 147 -3.52 1.45 -0.78
CA ILE A 147 -3.00 0.86 0.45
C ILE A 147 -2.09 -0.30 0.04
N ALA A 148 -0.81 -0.24 0.38
CA ALA A 148 0.16 -1.29 0.08
C ALA A 148 0.54 -2.05 1.35
N TYR A 149 0.55 -3.39 1.26
CA TYR A 149 1.02 -4.29 2.31
C TYR A 149 2.23 -5.07 1.82
N ALA A 150 3.22 -5.30 2.68
CA ALA A 150 4.30 -6.24 2.45
C ALA A 150 3.95 -7.61 3.05
N LEU A 151 3.89 -8.63 2.19
CA LEU A 151 3.70 -10.04 2.53
C LEU A 151 5.03 -10.78 2.38
N PRO A 152 5.42 -11.69 3.30
CA PRO A 152 6.50 -12.62 3.03
C PRO A 152 6.09 -13.60 1.92
N ARG A 153 7.03 -13.99 1.05
CA ARG A 153 6.81 -15.01 0.01
C ARG A 153 6.67 -16.41 0.63
N ALA A 154 5.46 -16.71 1.08
CA ALA A 154 5.10 -17.95 1.77
C ALA A 154 3.92 -18.71 1.10
N ASN A 155 3.63 -18.43 -0.17
CA ASN A 155 2.52 -19.02 -0.94
C ASN A 155 1.14 -18.89 -0.26
N LEU A 156 0.86 -17.73 0.31
CA LEU A 156 -0.39 -17.45 1.02
C LEU A 156 -1.52 -17.09 0.05
N ARG A 157 -2.73 -17.58 0.32
CA ARG A 157 -3.95 -17.04 -0.29
C ARG A 157 -4.34 -15.79 0.49
N VAL A 158 -4.41 -14.64 -0.17
CA VAL A 158 -4.84 -13.39 0.46
C VAL A 158 -6.32 -13.15 0.18
N GLU A 159 -7.09 -12.93 1.24
CA GLU A 159 -8.43 -12.37 1.20
C GLU A 159 -8.37 -10.97 1.82
N PHE A 160 -8.99 -10.00 1.16
CA PHE A 160 -9.06 -8.63 1.67
C PHE A 160 -10.51 -8.19 1.71
N MET A 161 -10.95 -7.78 2.88
CA MET A 161 -12.27 -7.29 3.21
C MET A 161 -12.14 -5.85 3.70
N SER A 162 -12.95 -4.95 3.18
CA SER A 162 -13.04 -3.60 3.72
C SER A 162 -14.47 -3.14 3.66
N SER A 163 -15.00 -2.69 4.80
CA SER A 163 -16.28 -2.02 4.86
C SER A 163 -16.08 -0.51 4.79
N PHE A 164 -16.77 0.12 3.86
CA PHE A 164 -16.99 1.55 3.82
C PHE A 164 -18.45 1.82 4.15
N CYS A 165 -18.80 3.03 4.59
CA CYS A 165 -20.21 3.40 4.62
C CYS A 165 -20.72 3.40 3.17
N ILE A 166 -21.96 2.96 2.94
CA ILE A 166 -22.45 2.72 1.57
C ILE A 166 -22.43 3.99 0.70
N ASP A 167 -22.61 5.16 1.32
CA ASP A 167 -22.51 6.48 0.69
C ASP A 167 -21.09 6.94 0.35
N ASP A 168 -20.06 6.33 0.97
CA ASP A 168 -18.67 6.72 0.78
C ASP A 168 -18.12 6.22 -0.55
N LEU A 169 -18.51 5.05 -1.07
CA LEU A 169 -17.94 4.48 -2.30
C LEU A 169 -18.63 4.99 -3.58
N GLU A 170 -17.86 5.10 -4.67
CA GLU A 170 -18.42 5.28 -6.02
C GLU A 170 -18.31 3.94 -6.76
N PRO A 171 -19.41 3.18 -6.94
CA PRO A 171 -19.31 1.77 -7.31
C PRO A 171 -18.86 1.46 -8.76
N GLU A 172 -18.91 2.40 -9.70
CA GLU A 172 -19.01 2.03 -11.13
C GLU A 172 -17.95 2.62 -12.10
N ASP A 173 -17.07 3.53 -11.66
CA ASP A 173 -16.39 4.46 -12.59
C ASP A 173 -14.87 4.36 -12.80
N ILE A 174 -14.22 3.30 -12.31
CA ILE A 174 -12.85 2.90 -12.72
C ILE A 174 -12.75 1.36 -12.62
N PRO A 175 -12.17 0.62 -13.58
CA PRO A 175 -11.77 -0.77 -13.32
C PRO A 175 -10.81 -0.84 -12.12
N GLY A 176 -11.08 -1.72 -11.16
CA GLY A 176 -10.26 -1.83 -9.96
C GLY A 176 -10.62 -0.84 -8.83
N ILE A 177 -11.91 -0.50 -8.67
CA ILE A 177 -12.44 0.15 -7.45
C ILE A 177 -12.20 -0.66 -6.16
N LEU A 178 -11.97 -1.97 -6.30
CA LEU A 178 -11.19 -2.79 -5.36
C LEU A 178 -10.17 -3.62 -6.15
N GLY A 179 -9.21 -2.93 -6.76
CA GLY A 179 -8.15 -3.55 -7.57
C GLY A 179 -7.04 -4.12 -6.68
N PHE A 180 -6.76 -5.41 -6.82
CA PHE A 180 -5.59 -6.05 -6.21
C PHE A 180 -4.44 -6.07 -7.20
N VAL A 181 -3.29 -5.54 -6.78
CA VAL A 181 -2.06 -5.55 -7.58
C VAL A 181 -0.92 -6.12 -6.74
N GLN A 182 -0.23 -7.13 -7.27
CA GLN A 182 0.92 -7.74 -6.63
C GLN A 182 2.22 -7.25 -7.27
N PHE A 183 3.13 -6.68 -6.48
CA PHE A 183 4.48 -6.34 -6.91
C PHE A 183 5.47 -7.38 -6.34
N PRO A 184 5.97 -8.33 -7.15
CA PRO A 184 6.91 -9.35 -6.69
C PRO A 184 8.30 -8.74 -6.44
N LEU A 185 8.77 -8.82 -5.20
CA LEU A 185 10.14 -8.51 -4.77
C LEU A 185 10.86 -9.79 -4.31
N ILE A 186 12.15 -9.72 -4.01
CA ILE A 186 13.01 -10.89 -3.71
C ILE A 186 12.40 -11.78 -2.61
N TYR A 187 12.11 -11.20 -1.45
CA TYR A 187 11.63 -11.90 -0.25
C TYR A 187 10.14 -11.65 0.03
N HIS A 188 9.56 -10.63 -0.58
CA HIS A 188 8.20 -10.18 -0.31
C HIS A 188 7.36 -10.04 -1.57
N GLU A 189 6.06 -10.22 -1.44
CA GLU A 189 5.06 -9.74 -2.39
C GLU A 189 4.41 -8.50 -1.80
N ILE A 190 4.39 -7.40 -2.56
CA ILE A 190 3.64 -6.22 -2.14
C ILE A 190 2.22 -6.37 -2.67
N PHE A 191 1.27 -6.57 -1.78
CA PHE A 191 -0.15 -6.63 -2.09
C PHE A 191 -0.75 -5.24 -1.91
N SER A 192 -1.17 -4.63 -3.02
CA SER A 192 -1.80 -3.31 -3.03
C SER A 192 -3.30 -3.41 -3.31
N VAL A 193 -4.07 -2.68 -2.51
CA VAL A 193 -5.50 -2.43 -2.69
C VAL A 193 -5.68 -1.00 -3.19
N ILE A 194 -6.42 -0.82 -4.26
CA ILE A 194 -6.80 0.49 -4.81
C ILE A 194 -8.28 0.74 -4.52
N TYR A 195 -8.62 1.94 -4.04
CA TYR A 195 -10.00 2.35 -3.80
C TYR A 195 -10.23 3.84 -4.10
N ARG A 196 -11.50 4.23 -4.22
CA ARG A 196 -11.95 5.62 -4.41
C ARG A 196 -13.29 5.85 -3.70
N THR A 197 -13.51 7.07 -3.21
CA THR A 197 -14.78 7.48 -2.58
C THR A 197 -15.54 8.54 -3.40
N LYS A 198 -16.87 8.59 -3.27
CA LYS A 198 -17.83 9.41 -4.05
C LYS A 198 -17.48 10.88 -4.19
N TYR A 199 -16.90 11.47 -3.14
CA TYR A 199 -16.53 12.90 -3.14
C TYR A 199 -15.04 13.15 -3.44
N MET A 200 -14.24 12.12 -3.75
CA MET A 200 -12.88 12.25 -4.29
C MET A 200 -12.92 12.72 -5.75
N ASN A 201 -13.25 13.99 -5.92
CA ASN A 201 -13.46 14.66 -7.20
C ASN A 201 -12.30 15.58 -7.61
N GLN A 202 -11.30 15.73 -6.74
CA GLN A 202 -10.09 16.51 -7.02
C GLN A 202 -8.84 15.73 -6.59
N TRP A 203 -7.84 15.72 -7.46
CA TRP A 203 -6.51 15.22 -7.15
C TRP A 203 -5.82 16.13 -6.13
N PRO A 204 -5.09 15.58 -5.14
CA PRO A 204 -4.30 16.42 -4.24
C PRO A 204 -3.20 17.15 -5.03
N LYS A 205 -2.76 18.32 -4.55
CA LYS A 205 -1.72 19.12 -5.23
C LYS A 205 -0.34 18.45 -5.20
N LYS A 206 -0.10 17.64 -4.16
CA LYS A 206 1.10 16.85 -3.89
C LYS A 206 0.68 15.41 -3.62
N HIS A 207 1.56 14.43 -3.81
CA HIS A 207 1.28 13.07 -3.33
C HIS A 207 1.18 13.11 -1.81
N MET A 208 0.07 12.65 -1.23
CA MET A 208 -0.05 12.49 0.20
C MET A 208 0.29 11.05 0.55
N ILE A 209 1.31 10.82 1.37
CA ILE A 209 1.75 9.48 1.75
C ILE A 209 1.76 9.31 3.26
N GLN A 210 1.42 8.12 3.73
CA GLN A 210 1.63 7.73 5.11
C GLN A 210 2.34 6.38 5.20
N TYR A 211 3.18 6.26 6.22
CA TYR A 211 3.81 5.03 6.65
C TYR A 211 3.42 4.77 8.11
N THR A 212 3.11 3.53 8.46
CA THR A 212 2.90 3.13 9.86
C THR A 212 3.71 1.89 10.22
N ASN A 213 3.55 1.50 11.48
CA ASN A 213 4.00 0.23 12.03
C ASN A 213 2.98 -0.91 11.79
N GLY A 214 1.93 -0.70 10.99
CA GLY A 214 0.87 -1.68 10.74
C GLY A 214 -0.32 -1.64 11.70
N ILE A 215 -0.24 -0.90 12.81
CA ILE A 215 -1.34 -0.81 13.80
C ILE A 215 -2.49 0.05 13.29
N LEU A 216 -2.19 1.07 12.48
CA LEU A 216 -3.18 1.99 11.91
C LEU A 216 -3.00 2.08 10.41
N VAL A 217 -4.11 2.04 9.68
CA VAL A 217 -4.17 2.26 8.24
C VAL A 217 -5.01 3.51 7.98
N PRO A 218 -4.51 4.50 7.22
CA PRO A 218 -5.26 5.71 6.93
C PRO A 218 -6.25 5.42 5.81
N ILE A 219 -7.52 5.69 6.07
CA ILE A 219 -8.58 5.72 5.08
C ILE A 219 -8.91 7.19 4.81
N PHE A 220 -8.44 7.66 3.66
CA PHE A 220 -8.89 8.91 3.08
C PHE A 220 -10.35 8.74 2.61
N LYS A 221 -11.18 9.74 2.88
CA LYS A 221 -12.54 9.87 2.35
C LYS A 221 -12.71 11.24 1.74
N GLY A 222 -13.37 11.31 0.59
CA GLY A 222 -13.86 12.58 0.08
C GLY A 222 -15.05 13.07 0.90
N GLU A 223 -15.18 14.38 1.01
CA GLU A 223 -16.34 15.06 1.60
C GLU A 223 -16.89 16.13 0.62
N PRO A 224 -18.16 16.53 0.76
CA PRO A 224 -18.72 17.67 0.03
C PRO A 224 -17.85 18.93 0.10
N GLY A 225 -17.85 19.72 -0.98
CA GLY A 225 -16.98 20.89 -1.09
C GLY A 225 -15.51 20.58 -1.42
N LYS A 226 -15.23 19.41 -2.01
CA LYS A 226 -13.88 18.96 -2.43
C LYS A 226 -12.90 18.81 -1.25
N LYS A 227 -13.42 18.53 -0.06
CA LYS A 227 -12.64 18.24 1.16
C LYS A 227 -12.20 16.78 1.16
N ILE A 228 -11.13 16.49 1.90
CA ILE A 228 -10.61 15.14 2.12
C ILE A 228 -10.43 14.96 3.63
N LYS A 229 -11.21 14.06 4.23
CA LYS A 229 -11.02 13.58 5.60
C LYS A 229 -10.04 12.40 5.58
N VAL A 230 -9.27 12.23 6.64
CA VAL A 230 -8.45 11.03 6.87
C VAL A 230 -8.86 10.43 8.20
N GLU A 231 -9.35 9.19 8.15
CA GLU A 231 -9.66 8.36 9.32
C GLU A 231 -8.52 7.36 9.52
N PHE A 232 -8.12 7.09 10.76
CA PHE A 232 -7.18 6.01 11.06
C PHE A 232 -7.94 4.81 11.59
N ARG A 233 -7.83 3.68 10.90
CA ARG A 233 -8.53 2.45 11.25
C ARG A 233 -7.53 1.40 11.67
N ILE A 234 -7.89 0.63 12.70
CA ILE A 234 -7.12 -0.54 13.13
C ILE A 234 -7.58 -1.71 12.25
N PRO A 235 -6.75 -2.24 11.34
CA PRO A 235 -7.11 -3.43 10.60
C PRO A 235 -7.16 -4.63 11.54
N LYS A 236 -8.12 -5.53 11.35
CA LYS A 236 -8.03 -6.88 11.88
C LYS A 236 -7.34 -7.75 10.83
N PHE A 237 -6.63 -8.75 11.30
CA PHE A 237 -6.05 -9.78 10.44
C PHE A 237 -6.52 -11.14 10.97
N SER A 238 -6.46 -12.18 10.13
CA SER A 238 -6.56 -13.58 10.57
C SER A 238 -5.78 -14.46 9.59
N LEU A 239 -5.30 -15.62 10.06
CA LEU A 239 -4.63 -16.61 9.24
C LEU A 239 -5.16 -17.97 9.64
N ASP A 240 -5.86 -18.62 8.72
CA ASP A 240 -6.41 -19.98 8.85
C ASP A 240 -5.97 -20.77 7.62
N SER A 241 -5.35 -21.94 7.81
CA SER A 241 -5.07 -22.89 6.72
C SER A 241 -4.33 -22.31 5.50
N GLY A 242 -3.49 -21.29 5.70
CA GLY A 242 -2.76 -20.58 4.63
C GLY A 242 -3.56 -19.47 3.91
N LYS A 243 -4.80 -19.22 4.34
CA LYS A 243 -5.64 -18.08 3.96
C LYS A 243 -5.41 -16.93 4.95
N LEU A 244 -4.75 -15.87 4.49
CA LEU A 244 -4.59 -14.62 5.22
C LEU A 244 -5.77 -13.70 4.90
N THR A 245 -6.62 -13.40 5.88
CA THR A 245 -7.70 -12.41 5.74
C THR A 245 -7.26 -11.08 6.36
N ILE A 246 -7.55 -9.99 5.66
CA ILE A 246 -7.30 -8.61 6.09
C ILE A 246 -8.64 -7.88 6.13
N GLU A 247 -9.08 -7.40 7.29
CA GLU A 247 -10.31 -6.62 7.45
C GLU A 247 -10.02 -5.16 7.82
N ILE A 248 -10.49 -4.21 7.01
CA ILE A 248 -10.57 -2.79 7.39
C ILE A 248 -12.03 -2.39 7.58
N ASN A 249 -12.51 -2.52 8.80
CA ASN A 249 -13.91 -2.24 9.16
C ASN A 249 -14.14 -0.74 9.46
N CYS A 250 -15.36 -0.26 9.26
CA CYS A 250 -15.81 1.02 9.82
C CYS A 250 -15.85 0.91 11.35
N GLN A 251 -15.66 2.04 12.02
CA GLN A 251 -16.04 2.26 13.42
C GLN A 251 -17.45 2.85 13.45
#